data_AF-A0A366WMB6-F1
#
_entry.id   AF-A0A366WMB6-F1
#
_cell.length_a   1.000
_cell.length_b   1.000
_cell.length_c   1.000
_cell.angle_alpha   90.00
_cell.angle_beta   90.00
_cell.angle_gamma   90.00
#
_symmetry.space_group_name_H-M   'P 1'
#
loop_
_entity.id
_entity.type
_entity.pdbx_description
1 polymer ?
#
loop_
_entity_poly.entity_id
_entity_poly.type
_entity_poly.pdbx_seq_one_letter_code
_entity_poly.pdbx_strand_id
1 'polypeptide(L)'
;MQDEMTIRRAVVDEVRLISLASEQLAYEKAVPHMNIVAELLSGFCDDLFHPKSPEWVSQFTESELKGLAHLYGVMMEVDSGAASCVSELLKDEKWRRVIAVAKELYPSLEPNA
;
A
#
# COMPACT_ATOMS: atom_id res chain seq x y z
N MET A 1 -6.11 18.88 19.03
CA MET A 1 -6.14 19.07 17.57
C MET A 1 -5.91 17.72 16.97
N GLN A 2 -6.96 17.08 16.44
CA GLN A 2 -6.79 15.89 15.60
C GLN A 2 -6.12 16.40 14.32
N ASP A 3 -4.90 15.95 14.04
CA ASP A 3 -4.27 16.17 12.74
C ASP A 3 -5.18 15.53 11.70
N GLU A 4 -5.76 16.36 10.85
CA GLU A 4 -6.53 15.89 9.70
C GLU A 4 -5.53 15.26 8.74
N MET A 5 -5.48 13.93 8.70
CA MET A 5 -4.61 13.22 7.75
C MET A 5 -5.02 13.61 6.34
N THR A 6 -4.12 14.24 5.59
CA THR A 6 -4.36 14.55 4.19
C THR A 6 -4.40 13.26 3.37
N ILE A 7 -5.16 13.24 2.28
CA ILE A 7 -5.21 12.12 1.32
C ILE A 7 -3.79 11.68 0.92
N ARG A 8 -2.91 12.65 0.64
CA ARG A 8 -1.51 12.38 0.30
C ARG A 8 -0.80 11.62 1.41
N ARG A 9 -0.94 12.06 2.67
CA ARG A 9 -0.24 11.43 3.79
C ARG A 9 -0.70 9.98 3.98
N ALA A 10 -2.01 9.73 3.91
CA ALA A 10 -2.56 8.38 4.04
C ALA A 10 -2.00 7.43 2.96
N VAL A 11 -1.97 7.87 1.69
CA VAL A 11 -1.38 7.08 0.60
C VAL A 11 0.13 6.85 0.81
N VAL A 12 0.88 7.87 1.24
CA VAL A 12 2.33 7.74 1.50
C VAL A 12 2.59 6.72 2.61
N ASP A 13 1.84 6.80 3.72
CA ASP A 13 1.99 5.89 4.86
C ASP A 13 1.64 4.44 4.48
N GLU A 14 0.59 4.24 3.67
CA GLU A 14 0.22 2.91 3.17
C GLU A 14 1.27 2.33 2.22
N VAL A 15 1.76 3.13 1.26
CA VAL A 15 2.83 2.69 0.35
C VAL A 15 4.11 2.37 1.12
N ARG A 16 4.43 3.11 2.19
CA ARG A 16 5.55 2.79 3.09
C ARG A 16 5.35 1.42 3.74
N LEU A 17 4.19 1.18 4.35
CA LEU A 17 3.85 -0.10 4.99
C LEU A 17 4.00 -1.27 4.01
N ILE A 18 3.44 -1.13 2.80
CA ILE A 18 3.56 -2.13 1.73
C ILE A 18 5.02 -2.31 1.30
N SER A 19 5.84 -1.25 1.32
CA SER A 19 7.25 -1.35 0.95
C SER A 19 8.11 -2.10 2.00
N LEU A 20 7.64 -2.27 3.23
CA LEU A 20 8.45 -2.80 4.33
C LEU A 20 7.85 -4.08 4.93
N ALA A 21 8.37 -5.23 4.49
CA ALA A 21 7.99 -6.55 5.02
C ALA A 21 8.06 -6.65 6.56
N SER A 22 9.05 -6.00 7.18
CA SER A 22 9.17 -5.95 8.64
C SER A 22 8.02 -5.20 9.31
N GLU A 23 7.52 -4.14 8.68
CA GLU A 23 6.38 -3.36 9.20
C GLU A 23 5.07 -4.10 9.00
N GLN A 24 4.89 -4.83 7.89
CA GLN A 24 3.73 -5.72 7.69
C GLN A 24 3.66 -6.78 8.79
N LEU A 25 4.80 -7.42 9.11
CA LEU A 25 4.88 -8.40 10.21
C LEU A 25 4.63 -7.78 11.58
N ALA A 26 5.07 -6.55 11.80
CA ALA A 26 4.81 -5.82 13.04
C ALA A 26 3.33 -5.43 13.15
N TYR A 27 2.72 -5.01 12.05
CA TYR A 27 1.31 -4.66 11.97
C TYR A 27 0.42 -5.86 12.29
N GLU A 28 0.74 -7.04 11.73
CA GLU A 28 0.01 -8.27 12.04
C GLU A 28 0.06 -8.63 13.53
N LYS A 29 1.22 -8.45 14.17
CA LYS A 29 1.37 -8.70 15.61
C LYS A 29 0.62 -7.69 16.48
N ALA A 30 0.49 -6.45 16.01
CA ALA A 30 -0.21 -5.40 16.75
C ALA A 30 -1.73 -5.59 16.73
N VAL A 31 -2.27 -6.26 15.70
CA VAL A 31 -3.72 -6.42 15.49
C VAL A 31 -4.10 -7.89 15.21
N PRO A 32 -3.96 -8.80 16.20
CA PRO A 32 -4.03 -10.25 15.99
C PRO A 32 -5.43 -10.80 15.65
N HIS A 33 -6.47 -9.96 15.66
CA HIS A 33 -7.86 -10.36 15.41
C HIS A 33 -8.36 -10.03 13.99
N MET A 34 -7.55 -9.35 13.17
CA MET A 34 -7.91 -8.99 11.81
C MET A 34 -7.20 -9.87 10.79
N ASN A 35 -7.81 -10.03 9.61
CA ASN A 35 -7.14 -10.67 8.49
C ASN A 35 -6.21 -9.66 7.81
N ILE A 36 -4.97 -9.58 8.30
CA ILE A 36 -4.04 -8.53 7.90
C ILE A 36 -3.61 -8.68 6.44
N VAL A 37 -3.65 -9.89 5.87
CA VAL A 37 -3.44 -10.11 4.44
C VAL A 37 -4.50 -9.39 3.62
N ALA A 38 -5.78 -9.49 4.02
CA ALA A 38 -6.87 -8.79 3.35
C ALA A 38 -6.76 -7.27 3.54
N GLU A 39 -6.46 -6.81 4.77
CA GLU A 39 -6.31 -5.39 5.09
C GLU A 39 -5.19 -4.70 4.30
N LEU A 40 -4.04 -5.36 4.11
CA LEU A 40 -2.94 -4.82 3.31
C LEU A 40 -3.31 -4.65 1.82
N LEU A 41 -4.31 -5.38 1.34
CA LEU A 41 -4.81 -5.24 -0.03
C LEU A 41 -5.92 -4.19 -0.10
N SER A 42 -6.94 -4.29 0.75
CA SER A 42 -8.07 -3.36 0.74
C SER A 42 -7.68 -1.94 1.18
N GLY A 43 -6.74 -1.80 2.11
CA GLY A 43 -6.27 -0.52 2.62
C GLY A 43 -5.73 0.39 1.51
N PHE A 44 -5.04 -0.17 0.51
CA PHE A 44 -4.69 0.60 -0.69
C PHE A 44 -5.78 0.56 -1.76
N CYS A 45 -6.19 -0.64 -2.19
CA CYS A 45 -7.01 -0.83 -3.39
C CYS A 45 -8.44 -0.28 -3.26
N ASP A 46 -9.06 -0.48 -2.10
CA ASP A 46 -10.46 -0.12 -1.86
C ASP A 46 -10.57 1.22 -1.14
N ASP A 47 -9.71 1.46 -0.15
CA ASP A 47 -9.84 2.60 0.75
C ASP A 47 -9.11 3.85 0.26
N LEU A 48 -7.94 3.72 -0.39
CA LEU A 48 -7.06 4.86 -0.68
C LEU A 48 -6.85 5.14 -2.17
N PHE A 49 -7.11 4.20 -3.08
CA PHE A 49 -6.90 4.39 -4.51
C PHE A 49 -8.15 4.92 -5.23
N HIS A 50 -8.26 6.25 -5.34
CA HIS A 50 -9.42 6.93 -5.94
C HIS A 50 -9.09 7.70 -7.23
N PRO A 51 -8.68 7.03 -8.33
CA PRO A 51 -8.18 7.69 -9.54
C PRO A 51 -9.24 8.52 -10.30
N LYS A 52 -10.52 8.36 -9.94
CA LYS A 52 -11.64 9.13 -10.52
C LYS A 52 -11.99 10.37 -9.70
N SER A 53 -11.45 10.53 -8.49
CA SER A 53 -11.69 11.69 -7.63
C SER A 53 -10.76 12.84 -8.02
N PRO A 54 -11.28 14.00 -8.45
CA PRO A 54 -10.45 15.16 -8.76
C PRO A 54 -9.65 15.63 -7.54
N GLU A 55 -10.23 15.54 -6.35
CA GLU A 55 -9.57 15.89 -5.09
C GLU A 55 -8.34 15.00 -4.85
N TRP A 56 -8.49 13.68 -5.02
CA TRP A 56 -7.38 12.74 -4.88
C TRP A 56 -6.29 12.96 -5.93
N VAL A 57 -6.68 13.10 -7.20
CA VAL A 57 -5.75 13.33 -8.32
C VAL A 57 -4.93 14.61 -8.13
N SER A 58 -5.52 15.66 -7.56
CA SER A 58 -4.84 16.94 -7.32
C SER A 58 -3.69 16.87 -6.29
N GLN A 59 -3.59 15.79 -5.52
CA GLN A 59 -2.57 15.60 -4.48
C GLN A 59 -1.23 15.07 -4.99
N PHE A 60 -1.20 14.61 -6.26
CA PHE A 60 -0.07 13.88 -6.81
C PHE A 60 0.34 14.45 -8.18
N THR A 61 1.62 14.32 -8.48
CA THR A 61 2.18 14.63 -9.80
C THR A 61 1.82 13.52 -10.79
N GLU A 62 1.93 13.81 -12.10
CA GLU A 62 1.64 12.82 -13.14
C GLU A 62 2.51 11.55 -13.01
N SER A 63 3.78 11.68 -12.62
CA SER A 63 4.67 10.55 -12.40
C SER A 63 4.26 9.72 -11.19
N GLU A 64 3.85 10.36 -10.10
CA GLU A 64 3.34 9.67 -8.90
C GLU A 64 2.04 8.92 -9.22
N LEU A 65 1.12 9.54 -9.98
CA LEU A 65 -0.13 8.91 -10.41
C LEU A 65 0.12 7.65 -11.26
N LYS A 66 1.10 7.70 -12.18
CA LYS A 66 1.52 6.52 -12.96
C LYS A 66 2.08 5.42 -12.07
N GLY A 67 2.89 5.79 -11.08
CA GLY A 67 3.45 4.87 -10.10
C GLY A 67 2.37 4.21 -9.23
N LEU A 68 1.43 4.99 -8.70
CA LEU A 68 0.30 4.50 -7.91
C LEU A 68 -0.61 3.58 -8.73
N ALA A 69 -0.87 3.91 -10.00
CA ALA A 69 -1.63 3.04 -10.89
C ALA A 69 -0.90 1.72 -11.20
N HIS A 70 0.44 1.75 -11.36
CA HIS A 70 1.24 0.53 -11.52
C HIS A 70 1.20 -0.33 -10.25
N LEU A 71 1.35 0.29 -9.06
CA LEU A 71 1.21 -0.41 -7.78
C LEU A 71 -0.16 -1.09 -7.66
N TYR A 72 -1.25 -0.36 -7.93
CA TYR A 72 -2.60 -0.93 -7.96
C TYR A 72 -2.69 -2.14 -8.89
N GLY A 73 -2.16 -2.00 -10.12
CA GLY A 73 -2.18 -3.07 -11.11
C GLY A 73 -1.50 -4.36 -10.62
N VAL A 74 -0.33 -4.26 -9.98
CA VAL A 74 0.36 -5.45 -9.43
C VAL A 74 -0.31 -6.01 -8.18
N MET A 75 -0.97 -5.17 -7.36
CA MET A 75 -1.74 -5.64 -6.20
C MET A 75 -2.98 -6.45 -6.62
N MET A 76 -3.64 -6.07 -7.71
CA MET A 76 -4.78 -6.80 -8.26
C MET A 76 -4.44 -8.21 -8.78
N GLU A 77 -3.16 -8.52 -8.99
CA GLU A 77 -2.72 -9.87 -9.40
C GLU A 77 -2.66 -10.84 -8.20
N VAL A 78 -2.58 -10.33 -6.97
CA VAL A 78 -2.41 -11.10 -5.73
C VAL A 78 -3.70 -11.84 -5.37
N ASP A 79 -3.59 -13.13 -5.06
CA ASP A 79 -4.71 -13.91 -4.55
C ASP A 79 -4.74 -13.82 -3.01
N SER A 80 -5.62 -12.97 -2.49
CA SER A 80 -5.76 -12.74 -1.04
C SER A 80 -6.21 -13.99 -0.27
N GLY A 81 -6.80 -14.98 -0.95
CA GLY A 81 -7.22 -16.25 -0.34
C GLY A 81 -6.09 -17.27 -0.18
N ALA A 82 -4.93 -17.03 -0.81
CA ALA A 82 -3.82 -17.98 -0.83
C ALA A 82 -2.94 -17.94 0.43
N ALA A 83 -3.02 -16.87 1.23
CA ALA A 83 -2.24 -16.69 2.45
C ALA A 83 -3.14 -16.37 3.66
N SER A 84 -2.87 -17.03 4.78
CA SER A 84 -3.61 -16.84 6.04
C SER A 84 -2.94 -15.85 6.99
N CYS A 85 -1.68 -15.51 6.73
CA CYS A 85 -0.87 -14.56 7.50
C CYS A 85 0.19 -13.89 6.63
N VAL A 86 0.75 -12.78 7.11
CA VAL A 86 1.81 -12.02 6.42
C VAL A 86 3.03 -12.89 6.14
N SER A 87 3.39 -13.80 7.05
CA SER A 87 4.55 -14.70 6.84
C SER A 87 4.37 -15.65 5.65
N GLU A 88 3.14 -16.04 5.33
CA GLU A 88 2.82 -16.82 4.12
C GLU A 88 2.78 -15.93 2.89
N LEU A 89 2.13 -14.76 3.00
CA LEU A 89 2.03 -13.78 1.93
C LEU A 89 3.42 -13.35 1.42
N LEU A 90 4.40 -13.17 2.31
CA LEU A 90 5.78 -12.81 1.97
C LEU A 90 6.53 -13.86 1.14
N LYS A 91 6.03 -15.11 1.07
CA LYS A 91 6.60 -16.15 0.21
C LYS A 91 6.08 -16.06 -1.23
N ASP A 92 4.90 -15.45 -1.43
CA ASP A 92 4.29 -15.25 -2.74
C ASP A 92 5.18 -14.35 -3.62
N GLU A 93 5.46 -14.79 -4.84
CA GLU A 93 6.22 -14.04 -5.83
C GLU A 93 5.51 -12.76 -6.25
N LYS A 94 4.17 -12.80 -6.35
CA LYS A 94 3.34 -11.64 -6.67
C LYS A 94 3.40 -10.60 -5.58
N TRP A 95 3.31 -11.02 -4.31
CA TRP A 95 3.46 -10.07 -3.19
C TRP A 95 4.87 -9.50 -3.10
N ARG A 96 5.91 -10.31 -3.34
CA ARG A 96 7.29 -9.79 -3.42
C ARG A 96 7.45 -8.75 -4.53
N ARG A 97 6.75 -8.91 -5.66
CA ARG A 97 6.69 -7.90 -6.72
C ARG A 97 5.98 -6.62 -6.25
N VAL A 98 4.85 -6.74 -5.54
CA VAL A 98 4.16 -5.59 -4.93
C VAL A 98 5.11 -4.80 -4.02
N ILE A 99 5.82 -5.49 -3.11
CA ILE A 99 6.81 -4.87 -2.21
C ILE A 99 7.89 -4.14 -3.02
N ALA A 100 8.42 -4.76 -4.08
CA ALA A 100 9.46 -4.15 -4.90
C ALA A 100 8.96 -2.86 -5.58
N VAL A 101 7.78 -2.90 -6.18
CA VAL A 101 7.16 -1.71 -6.82
C VAL A 101 6.91 -0.61 -5.78
N ALA A 102 6.39 -0.95 -4.60
CA ALA A 102 6.16 0.02 -3.53
C ALA A 102 7.48 0.66 -3.04
N LYS A 103 8.56 -0.13 -2.90
CA LYS A 103 9.89 0.38 -2.54
C LYS A 103 10.47 1.35 -3.57
N GLU A 104 10.27 1.08 -4.85
CA GLU A 104 10.71 1.97 -5.93
C GLU A 104 9.87 3.25 -5.99
N LEU A 105 8.57 3.14 -5.73
CA LEU A 105 7.62 4.25 -5.75
C LEU A 105 7.80 5.19 -4.55
N TYR A 106 7.99 4.65 -3.35
CA TYR A 106 7.95 5.39 -2.10
C TYR A 106 8.83 6.66 -2.06
N PRO A 107 10.11 6.64 -2.50
CA PRO A 107 10.95 7.83 -2.50
C PRO A 107 10.42 8.98 -3.37
N SER A 108 9.64 8.68 -4.42
CA SER A 108 9.04 9.71 -5.26
C SER A 108 7.84 10.39 -4.60
N LEU A 109 7.15 9.68 -3.68
CA LEU A 109 6.01 10.20 -2.93
C LEU A 109 6.45 10.99 -1.69
N GLU A 110 7.65 10.74 -1.18
CA GLU A 110 8.26 11.48 -0.06
C GLU A 110 9.62 12.08 -0.46
N PRO A 111 9.64 13.19 -1.23
CA PRO A 111 10.89 13.76 -1.76
C PRO A 111 11.85 14.34 -0.69
N ASN A 112 11.54 14.24 0.61
CA ASN A 112 12.31 14.84 1.71
C ASN A 112 12.66 13.87 2.86
N ALA A 113 12.72 12.56 2.62
CA ALA A 113 13.26 11.61 3.61
C ALA A 113 14.80 11.60 3.62
#